data_AF-A0A2A4SZ21-F1
#
_entry.id   AF-A0A2A4SZ21-F1
#
_cell.length_a   1.000
_cell.length_b   1.000
_cell.length_c   1.000
_cell.angle_alpha   90.00
_cell.angle_beta   90.00
_cell.angle_gamma   90.00
#
_symmetry.space_group_name_H-M   'P 1'
#
loop_
_entity.id
_entity.type
_entity.pdbx_description
1 polymer ?
#
loop_
_entity_poly.entity_id
_entity_poly.type
_entity_poly.pdbx_seq_one_letter_code
_entity_poly.pdbx_strand_id
1 'polypeptide(L)'
;MDNPVYMSVKGSTQGNITEGATTPDSVGNIYQNGHEDECLVKAFTHDIDVPRSATTGQATGQRTHNPLIITKMIDKSSPLLCNALVH
;
A
#
# COMPACT_ATOMS: atom_id res chain seq x y z
N MET A 1 9.92 -16.75 10.20
CA MET A 1 8.47 -16.53 10.22
C MET A 1 8.15 -15.62 9.06
N ASP A 2 7.25 -16.05 8.18
CA ASP A 2 6.72 -15.18 7.15
C ASP A 2 5.54 -14.41 7.78
N ASN A 3 5.61 -13.09 7.78
CA ASN A 3 4.59 -12.23 8.38
C ASN A 3 3.88 -11.50 7.23
N PRO A 4 2.80 -12.08 6.68
CA PRO A 4 2.10 -11.47 5.56
C PRO A 4 1.50 -10.13 6.01
N VAL A 5 1.68 -9.11 5.17
CA VAL A 5 1.09 -7.79 5.36
C VAL A 5 -0.04 -7.65 4.35
N TYR A 6 -1.16 -7.10 4.80
CA TYR A 6 -2.33 -6.86 3.96
C TYR A 6 -2.62 -5.37 3.89
N MET A 7 -3.19 -4.95 2.77
CA MET A 7 -3.63 -3.58 2.56
C MET A 7 -5.02 -3.56 1.95
N SER A 8 -5.92 -2.81 2.58
CA SER A 8 -7.22 -2.43 2.00
C SER A 8 -7.14 -1.01 1.44
N VAL A 9 -7.70 -0.81 0.24
CA VAL A 9 -7.75 0.51 -0.40
C VAL A 9 -9.19 0.84 -0.76
N LYS A 10 -9.69 1.97 -0.24
CA LYS A 10 -11.00 2.50 -0.60
C LYS A 10 -10.84 3.78 -1.41
N GLY A 11 -11.21 3.71 -2.68
CA GLY A 11 -11.26 4.86 -3.58
C GLY A 11 -12.50 5.73 -3.30
N SER A 12 -12.40 7.03 -3.56
CA SER A 12 -13.52 7.98 -3.45
C SER A 12 -14.64 7.67 -4.46
N THR A 13 -14.28 7.23 -5.66
CA THR A 13 -15.22 6.92 -6.77
C THR A 13 -15.35 5.43 -7.04
N GLN A 14 -14.29 4.65 -6.83
CA GLN A 14 -14.24 3.22 -7.14
C GLN A 14 -14.72 2.30 -5.99
N GLY A 15 -15.08 2.86 -4.82
CA GLY A 15 -15.46 2.05 -3.67
C GLY A 15 -14.28 1.25 -3.10
N ASN A 16 -14.51 0.00 -2.71
CA ASN A 16 -13.43 -0.87 -2.20
C ASN A 16 -12.59 -1.41 -3.37
N ILE A 17 -11.44 -0.79 -3.64
CA ILE A 17 -10.55 -1.14 -4.75
C ILE A 17 -9.95 -2.54 -4.56
N THR A 18 -9.74 -2.96 -3.32
CA THR A 18 -9.17 -4.28 -2.99
C THR A 18 -10.21 -5.38 -2.81
N GLU A 19 -11.49 -5.11 -3.13
CA GLU A 19 -12.55 -6.11 -3.04
C GLU A 19 -12.28 -7.35 -3.90
N GLY A 20 -12.20 -8.50 -3.25
CA GLY A 20 -11.82 -9.76 -3.86
C GLY A 20 -10.38 -9.83 -4.37
N ALA A 21 -9.46 -8.98 -3.89
CA ALA A 21 -8.06 -8.97 -4.31
C ALA A 21 -7.32 -10.26 -3.92
N THR A 22 -7.66 -10.90 -2.81
CA THR A 22 -7.04 -12.18 -2.39
C THR A 22 -8.04 -13.33 -2.45
N THR A 23 -8.57 -13.57 -3.64
CA THR A 23 -9.49 -14.68 -3.95
C THR A 23 -8.86 -15.67 -4.94
N PRO A 24 -9.38 -16.89 -5.07
CA PRO A 24 -8.88 -17.86 -6.06
C PRO A 24 -8.90 -17.31 -7.49
N ASP A 25 -9.92 -16.53 -7.86
CA ASP A 25 -10.03 -15.92 -9.19
C ASP A 25 -8.99 -14.81 -9.44
N SER A 26 -8.50 -14.20 -8.36
CA SER A 26 -7.59 -13.05 -8.42
C SER A 26 -6.12 -13.47 -8.37
N VAL A 27 -5.77 -14.37 -7.44
CA VAL A 27 -4.36 -14.75 -7.16
C VAL A 27 -4.12 -16.26 -7.24
N GLY A 28 -5.12 -17.05 -7.61
CA GLY A 28 -4.98 -18.50 -7.69
C GLY A 28 -4.67 -19.13 -6.32
N ASN A 29 -3.71 -20.04 -6.27
CA ASN A 29 -3.42 -20.86 -5.09
C ASN A 29 -2.80 -20.11 -3.90
N ILE A 30 -2.41 -18.85 -4.08
CA ILE A 30 -1.79 -18.04 -3.01
C ILE A 30 -2.83 -17.21 -2.22
N TYR A 31 -4.11 -17.44 -2.47
CA TYR A 31 -5.19 -16.82 -1.71
C TYR A 31 -5.17 -17.25 -0.24
N GLN A 32 -5.76 -16.43 0.63
CA GLN A 32 -5.80 -16.69 2.06
C GLN A 32 -7.16 -16.30 2.62
N ASN A 33 -7.81 -17.27 3.27
CA ASN A 33 -9.13 -17.06 3.87
C ASN A 33 -9.08 -15.98 4.96
N GLY A 34 -10.09 -15.12 4.98
CA GLY A 34 -10.22 -14.00 5.92
C GLY A 34 -9.54 -12.70 5.47
N HIS A 35 -8.93 -12.70 4.28
CA HIS A 35 -8.26 -11.54 3.69
C HIS A 35 -8.75 -11.27 2.25
N GLU A 36 -9.94 -11.73 1.90
CA GLU A 36 -10.46 -11.72 0.53
C GLU A 36 -10.50 -10.31 -0.07
N ASP A 37 -10.82 -9.31 0.74
CA ASP A 37 -10.98 -7.89 0.36
C ASP A 37 -9.74 -7.02 0.61
N GLU A 38 -8.60 -7.66 0.83
CA GLU A 38 -7.31 -7.02 1.05
C GLU A 38 -6.31 -7.55 0.02
N CYS A 39 -5.33 -6.75 -0.37
CA CYS A 39 -4.25 -7.21 -1.23
C CYS A 39 -3.01 -7.62 -0.41
N LEU A 40 -2.34 -8.67 -0.85
CA LEU A 40 -1.12 -9.17 -0.20
C LEU A 40 0.08 -8.29 -0.56
N VAL A 41 0.68 -7.66 0.46
CA VAL A 41 1.87 -6.82 0.35
C VAL A 41 3.12 -7.66 0.63
N LYS A 42 4.07 -7.64 -0.31
CA LYS A 42 5.35 -8.36 -0.23
C LYS A 42 6.49 -7.51 0.30
N ALA A 43 6.44 -6.20 0.09
CA ALA A 43 7.38 -5.25 0.66
C ALA A 43 6.73 -3.88 0.78
N PHE A 44 7.21 -3.07 1.71
CA PHE A 44 6.87 -1.65 1.78
C PHE A 44 8.07 -0.84 2.25
N THR A 45 8.11 0.43 1.85
CA THR A 45 9.04 1.44 2.38
C THR A 45 8.32 2.77 2.53
N HIS A 46 8.67 3.52 3.57
CA HIS A 46 8.10 4.84 3.87
C HIS A 46 9.03 5.59 4.80
N ASP A 47 9.37 6.82 4.43
CA ASP A 47 10.30 7.67 5.17
C ASP A 47 9.62 8.97 5.60
N ILE A 48 10.04 9.50 6.74
CA ILE A 48 9.59 10.80 7.25
C ILE A 48 10.82 11.62 7.60
N ASP A 49 10.96 12.75 6.92
CA ASP A 49 12.09 13.67 7.12
C ASP A 49 11.69 14.83 8.03
N VAL A 50 12.55 15.16 8.99
CA VAL A 50 12.44 16.39 9.78
C VAL A 50 13.67 17.24 9.48
N PRO A 51 13.53 18.42 8.84
CA PRO A 51 14.67 19.27 8.54
C PRO A 51 15.33 19.73 9.84
N ARG A 52 16.65 19.59 9.91
CA ARG A 52 17.47 19.92 11.08
C ARG A 52 18.62 20.84 10.70
N SER A 53 18.98 21.73 11.62
CA SER A 53 20.17 22.58 11.51
C SER A 53 21.43 21.72 11.55
N ALA A 54 22.34 21.91 10.59
CA ALA A 54 23.60 21.18 10.53
C ALA A 54 24.55 21.48 11.72
N THR A 55 24.42 22.66 12.33
CA THR A 55 25.30 23.09 13.43
C THR A 55 24.75 22.77 14.81
N THR A 56 23.43 22.76 14.99
CA THR A 56 22.80 22.57 16.31
C THR A 56 22.00 21.26 16.44
N GLY A 57 21.70 20.59 15.31
CA GLY A 57 20.84 19.40 15.27
C GLY A 57 19.36 19.66 15.59
N GLN A 58 19.00 20.92 15.88
CA GLN A 58 17.62 21.32 16.20
C GLN A 58 16.73 21.29 14.96
N ALA A 59 15.46 20.96 15.14
CA ALA A 59 14.48 20.98 14.06
C ALA A 59 14.27 22.42 13.56
N THR A 60 14.37 22.63 12.25
CA THR A 60 14.26 23.95 11.61
C THR A 60 12.97 24.13 10.82
N GLY A 61 12.15 23.08 10.72
CA GLY A 61 10.91 23.11 9.95
C GLY A 61 10.00 21.94 10.27
N GLN A 62 8.91 21.86 9.51
CA GLN A 62 7.91 20.80 9.66
C GLN A 62 8.41 19.48 9.06
N ARG A 63 7.88 18.37 9.59
CA ARG A 63 8.12 17.04 9.04
C ARG A 63 7.51 16.90 7.64
N THR A 64 8.23 16.23 6.74
CA THR A 64 7.78 15.89 5.39
C THR A 64 7.58 14.39 5.32
N HIS A 65 6.40 13.96 4.89
CA HIS A 65 6.10 12.55 4.63
C HIS A 65 6.48 12.22 3.20
N ASN A 66 7.42 11.30 3.00
CA ASN A 66 7.72 10.75 1.69
C ASN A 66 6.62 9.75 1.29
N PRO A 67 6.49 9.38 0.01
CA PRO A 67 5.47 8.42 -0.42
C PRO A 67 5.61 7.08 0.30
N LEU A 68 4.47 6.46 0.65
CA LEU A 68 4.43 5.04 0.95
C LEU A 68 4.58 4.27 -0.37
N ILE A 69 5.63 3.46 -0.47
CA ILE A 69 5.89 2.63 -1.64
C ILE A 69 5.64 1.19 -1.22
N ILE A 70 4.75 0.50 -1.93
CA ILE A 70 4.45 -0.91 -1.69
C ILE A 70 4.83 -1.75 -2.91
N THR A 71 5.16 -3.01 -2.66
CA THR A 71 5.28 -4.05 -3.68
C THR A 71 4.22 -5.11 -3.40
N LYS A 72 3.36 -5.37 -4.38
CA LYS A 72 2.33 -6.40 -4.34
C LYS A 72 2.34 -7.22 -5.61
N MET A 73 1.70 -8.37 -5.59
CA MET A 73 1.48 -9.15 -6.82
C MET A 73 0.43 -8.49 -7.70
N ILE A 74 0.40 -8.90 -8.97
CA ILE A 74 -0.69 -8.57 -9.87
C ILE A 74 -1.90 -9.39 -9.42
N ASP A 75 -2.93 -8.68 -8.97
CA ASP A 75 -4.23 -9.21 -8.55
C ASP A 75 -5.36 -8.36 -9.18
N LYS A 76 -6.62 -8.71 -8.89
CA LYS A 76 -7.83 -8.02 -9.37
C LYS A 76 -7.84 -6.50 -9.10
N SER A 77 -7.19 -6.02 -8.03
CA SER A 77 -7.13 -4.59 -7.69
C SER A 77 -6.13 -3.80 -8.54
N SER A 78 -5.19 -4.46 -9.22
CA SER A 78 -4.10 -3.80 -9.97
C SER A 78 -4.59 -2.84 -11.06
N PRO A 79 -5.51 -3.23 -11.98
CA PRO A 79 -6.04 -2.29 -12.96
C PRO A 79 -6.85 -1.14 -12.32
N LEU A 80 -7.50 -1.38 -11.18
CA LEU A 80 -8.26 -0.35 -10.46
C LEU A 80 -7.35 0.68 -9.78
N LEU A 81 -6.19 0.24 -9.27
CA LEU A 81 -5.12 1.11 -8.78
C LEU A 81 -4.52 1.95 -9.92
N CYS A 82 -4.33 1.36 -11.11
CA CYS A 82 -3.90 2.12 -12.29
C CYS A 82 -4.93 3.17 -12.69
N ASN A 83 -6.23 2.85 -12.66
CA ASN A 83 -7.29 3.83 -12.89
C ASN A 83 -7.27 4.95 -11.84
N ALA A 84 -7.01 4.64 -10.57
CA ALA A 84 -6.89 5.63 -9.50
C ALA A 84 -5.65 6.54 -9.64
N LEU A 85 -4.63 6.12 -10.40
CA LEU A 85 -3.44 6.93 -10.64
C LEU A 85 -3.67 8.00 -11.73
N VAL A 86 -4.50 7.68 -12.72
CA VAL A 86 -4.72 8.55 -13.89
C VAL A 86 -5.92 9.50 -13.73
N HIS A 87 -6.70 9.34 -12.67
CA HIS A 87 -7.90 10.12 -12.35
C HIS A 87 -7.75 10.85 -11.02
#